data_AF-A0A3N5WDT4-F1
#
_entry.id   AF-A0A3N5WDT4-F1
#
_cell.length_a   1.000
_cell.length_b   1.000
_cell.length_c   1.000
_cell.angle_alpha   90.00
_cell.angle_beta   90.00
_cell.angle_gamma   90.00
#
_symmetry.space_group_name_H-M   'P 1'
#
loop_
_entity.id
_entity.type
_entity.pdbx_description
1 polymer ?
#
loop_
_entity_poly.entity_id
_entity_poly.type
_entity_poly.pdbx_seq_one_letter_code
_entity_poly.pdbx_strand_id
1 'polypeptide(L)'
;QLAVQLIKQVGDHLHYVITNEAGASVYSASPLARAEMPDLDVSIRGAVSIARRVQDPLAELVKIDPKSIGVGMYQHDVDQTDLAHSLNSVVESVVNQVGVDVNTASPALLTYVSGIGQKLAERTVAYRDENGPFKSREQLKKVSGLGPKAFEQSAGFLRIRDGSNPLDASAIHPESYSIAEVVLKRAGITTRSSQEQVYQALEKLRKEKPIEKLSEELGAGVPTLLDIFEQLVRPGRDPRQDLPLPILRSDILKMEDLTPGMCLKGTVRNVVDFGAFVDIGVKQDGLLHRSQLPPGVTVQLGDIIDVEILKVEAERGRISLKVPN
;
A
#
# COMPACT_ATOMS: atom_id res chain seq x y z
N GLN A 1 -20.43 4.95 -17.61
CA GLN A 1 -21.00 5.33 -18.93
C GLN A 1 -20.30 6.55 -19.51
N LEU A 2 -20.23 7.67 -18.75
CA LEU A 2 -19.51 8.88 -19.19
C LEU A 2 -18.03 8.64 -19.52
N ALA A 3 -17.30 7.90 -18.67
CA ALA A 3 -15.87 7.62 -18.87
C ALA A 3 -15.57 6.97 -20.24
N VAL A 4 -16.31 5.93 -20.62
CA VAL A 4 -16.12 5.25 -21.92
C VAL A 4 -16.55 6.12 -23.10
N GLN A 5 -17.61 6.92 -22.97
CA GLN A 5 -17.98 7.87 -24.01
C GLN A 5 -16.86 8.89 -24.25
N LEU A 6 -16.26 9.39 -23.17
CA LEU A 6 -15.11 10.29 -23.25
C LEU A 6 -13.89 9.60 -23.86
N ILE A 7 -13.58 8.38 -23.45
CA ILE A 7 -12.48 7.59 -24.05
C ILE A 7 -12.68 7.43 -25.55
N LYS A 8 -13.89 7.07 -26.01
CA LYS A 8 -14.21 6.97 -27.43
C LYS A 8 -14.07 8.28 -28.20
N GLN A 9 -14.21 9.43 -27.54
CA GLN A 9 -14.04 10.75 -28.14
C GLN A 9 -12.58 11.22 -28.16
N VAL A 10 -11.80 10.90 -27.12
CA VAL A 10 -10.43 11.40 -26.90
C VAL A 10 -9.38 10.45 -27.50
N GLY A 11 -9.70 9.17 -27.64
CA GLY A 11 -8.83 8.13 -28.24
C GLY A 11 -8.36 7.07 -27.24
N ASP A 12 -7.74 6.02 -27.77
CA ASP A 12 -7.46 4.76 -27.07
C ASP A 12 -6.36 4.82 -25.99
N HIS A 13 -5.72 5.99 -25.79
CA HIS A 13 -4.71 6.19 -24.75
C HIS A 13 -5.30 6.47 -23.37
N LEU A 14 -6.62 6.67 -23.27
CA LEU A 14 -7.31 6.92 -22.02
C LEU A 14 -7.96 5.63 -21.50
N HIS A 15 -7.65 5.28 -20.25
CA HIS A 15 -8.28 4.17 -19.55
C HIS A 15 -9.00 4.67 -18.31
N TYR A 16 -9.96 3.89 -17.82
CA TYR A 16 -10.55 4.10 -16.51
C TYR A 16 -10.27 2.92 -15.58
N VAL A 17 -10.26 3.21 -14.29
CA VAL A 17 -10.17 2.23 -13.22
C VAL A 17 -11.38 2.40 -12.32
N ILE A 18 -11.89 1.28 -11.80
CA ILE A 18 -12.91 1.30 -10.77
C ILE A 18 -12.18 1.20 -9.42
N THR A 19 -12.50 2.11 -8.50
CA THR A 19 -11.89 2.13 -7.17
C THR A 19 -12.96 2.23 -6.09
N ASN A 20 -12.60 1.80 -4.88
CA ASN A 20 -13.49 1.81 -3.74
C ASN A 20 -13.70 3.25 -3.23
N GLU A 21 -14.96 3.71 -3.19
CA GLU A 21 -15.36 5.02 -2.68
C GLU A 21 -15.63 5.06 -1.17
N ALA A 22 -15.56 3.91 -0.48
CA ALA A 22 -15.88 3.82 0.93
C ALA A 22 -15.01 4.78 1.76
N GLY A 23 -15.65 5.43 2.73
CA GLY A 23 -15.05 6.49 3.52
C GLY A 23 -14.78 7.82 2.79
N ALA A 24 -15.02 7.94 1.47
CA ALA A 24 -14.83 9.22 0.75
C ALA A 24 -15.72 10.34 1.29
N SER A 25 -16.98 10.02 1.58
CA SER A 25 -17.92 10.95 2.20
C SER A 25 -17.44 11.39 3.58
N VAL A 26 -16.98 10.43 4.41
CA VAL A 26 -16.44 10.71 5.74
C VAL A 26 -15.19 11.60 5.68
N TYR A 27 -14.25 11.29 4.78
CA TYR A 27 -13.10 12.15 4.52
C TYR A 27 -13.53 13.55 4.11
N SER A 28 -14.42 13.68 3.11
CA SER A 28 -14.80 14.96 2.52
C SER A 28 -15.43 15.95 3.52
N ALA A 29 -16.11 15.42 4.54
CA ALA A 29 -16.72 16.16 5.63
C ALA A 29 -15.78 16.32 6.85
N SER A 30 -14.58 15.76 6.82
CA SER A 30 -13.63 15.81 7.93
C SER A 30 -12.98 17.20 8.10
N PRO A 31 -12.53 17.55 9.32
CA PRO A 31 -11.69 18.73 9.55
C PRO A 31 -10.41 18.72 8.71
N LEU A 32 -9.81 17.55 8.50
CA LEU A 32 -8.60 17.39 7.70
C LEU A 32 -8.83 17.78 6.23
N ALA A 33 -9.90 17.29 5.60
CA ALA A 33 -10.20 17.64 4.21
C ALA A 33 -10.56 19.13 4.05
N ARG A 34 -11.19 19.74 5.05
CA ARG A 34 -11.41 21.20 5.09
C ARG A 34 -10.10 21.98 5.18
N ALA A 35 -9.14 21.50 5.95
CA ALA A 35 -7.82 22.13 6.06
C ALA A 35 -6.99 21.95 4.78
N GLU A 36 -7.02 20.77 4.16
CA GLU A 36 -6.29 20.51 2.90
C GLU A 36 -6.89 21.26 1.71
N MET A 37 -8.22 21.46 1.68
CA MET A 37 -8.95 22.01 0.54
C MET A 37 -10.07 22.96 1.02
N PRO A 38 -9.71 24.14 1.59
CA PRO A 38 -10.69 25.06 2.19
C PRO A 38 -11.70 25.58 1.18
N ASP A 39 -11.26 25.85 -0.06
CA ASP A 39 -12.06 26.49 -1.10
C ASP A 39 -12.94 25.54 -1.92
N LEU A 40 -12.88 24.22 -1.66
CA LEU A 40 -13.66 23.22 -2.38
C LEU A 40 -14.92 22.80 -1.62
N ASP A 41 -16.01 22.59 -2.36
CA ASP A 41 -17.23 21.99 -1.79
C ASP A 41 -16.99 20.55 -1.32
N VAL A 42 -17.80 20.10 -0.35
CA VAL A 42 -17.76 18.73 0.20
C VAL A 42 -17.84 17.67 -0.91
N SER A 43 -18.72 17.85 -1.91
CA SER A 43 -18.86 16.90 -3.01
C SER A 43 -17.57 16.75 -3.83
N ILE A 44 -16.87 17.87 -4.07
CA ILE A 44 -15.63 17.89 -4.86
C ILE A 44 -14.47 17.28 -4.06
N ARG A 45 -14.40 17.51 -2.74
CA ARG A 45 -13.38 16.87 -1.88
C ARG A 45 -13.48 15.35 -1.91
N GLY A 46 -14.69 14.80 -1.99
CA GLY A 46 -14.91 13.36 -2.17
C GLY A 46 -14.29 12.85 -3.48
N ALA A 47 -14.51 13.56 -4.59
CA ALA A 47 -13.91 13.22 -5.88
C ALA A 47 -12.38 13.30 -5.88
N VAL A 48 -11.80 14.29 -5.19
CA VAL A 48 -10.34 14.40 -5.01
C VAL A 48 -9.79 13.18 -4.27
N SER A 49 -10.48 12.71 -3.21
CA SER A 49 -10.06 11.51 -2.48
C SER A 49 -10.09 10.26 -3.35
N ILE A 50 -11.12 10.09 -4.17
CA ILE A 50 -11.23 8.97 -5.11
C ILE A 50 -10.05 8.98 -6.10
N ALA A 51 -9.70 10.14 -6.64
CA ALA A 51 -8.56 10.28 -7.56
C ALA A 51 -7.21 9.97 -6.88
N ARG A 52 -6.98 10.49 -5.67
CA ARG A 52 -5.74 10.26 -4.91
C ARG A 52 -5.54 8.80 -4.51
N ARG A 53 -6.62 8.07 -4.18
CA ARG A 53 -6.56 6.63 -3.88
C ARG A 53 -6.03 5.80 -5.04
N VAL A 54 -6.33 6.18 -6.27
CA VAL A 54 -5.80 5.46 -7.45
C VAL A 54 -4.29 5.65 -7.57
N GLN A 55 -3.76 6.80 -7.14
CA GLN A 55 -2.34 7.11 -7.18
C GLN A 55 -1.57 6.41 -6.06
N ASP A 56 -2.06 6.51 -4.83
CA ASP A 56 -1.51 5.80 -3.67
C ASP A 56 -2.65 5.49 -2.67
N PRO A 57 -3.19 4.26 -2.67
CA PRO A 57 -4.28 3.88 -1.77
C PRO A 57 -3.90 4.06 -0.30
N LEU A 58 -2.66 3.74 0.08
CA LEU A 58 -2.23 3.79 1.47
C LEU A 58 -2.21 5.24 1.97
N ALA A 59 -1.56 6.14 1.22
CA ALA A 59 -1.40 7.53 1.62
C ALA A 59 -2.73 8.30 1.74
N GLU A 60 -3.76 7.86 1.03
CA GLU A 60 -5.08 8.49 1.06
C GLU A 60 -6.03 7.81 2.06
N LEU A 61 -6.04 6.48 2.18
CA LEU A 61 -6.94 5.76 3.10
C LEU A 61 -6.59 6.00 4.58
N VAL A 62 -5.32 6.22 4.92
CA VAL A 62 -4.89 6.57 6.29
C VAL A 62 -5.47 7.90 6.79
N LYS A 63 -6.05 8.73 5.91
CA LYS A 63 -6.72 9.98 6.28
C LYS A 63 -8.15 9.77 6.79
N ILE A 64 -8.66 8.55 6.73
CA ILE A 64 -10.02 8.17 7.11
C ILE A 64 -9.92 7.34 8.38
N ASP A 65 -10.84 7.54 9.33
CA ASP A 65 -10.99 6.61 10.46
C ASP A 65 -11.16 5.19 9.90
N PRO A 66 -10.31 4.22 10.26
CA PRO A 66 -10.37 2.87 9.70
C PRO A 66 -11.75 2.21 9.79
N LYS A 67 -12.55 2.50 10.84
CA LYS A 67 -13.93 2.00 10.98
C LYS A 67 -14.88 2.54 9.90
N SER A 68 -14.56 3.70 9.34
CA SER A 68 -15.34 4.38 8.31
C SER A 68 -15.01 3.92 6.89
N ILE A 69 -13.99 3.08 6.71
CA ILE A 69 -13.62 2.50 5.41
C ILE A 69 -14.62 1.40 4.99
N GLY A 70 -15.48 0.92 5.89
CA GLY A 70 -16.54 -0.04 5.54
C GLY A 70 -15.98 -1.42 5.27
N VAL A 71 -15.44 -2.07 6.31
CA VAL A 71 -14.68 -3.33 6.20
C VAL A 71 -15.55 -4.59 6.24
N GLY A 72 -16.86 -4.44 6.46
CA GLY A 72 -17.79 -5.57 6.48
C GLY A 72 -19.24 -5.16 6.63
N MET A 73 -20.15 -6.05 6.22
CA MET A 73 -21.61 -5.81 6.20
C MET A 73 -22.18 -5.49 7.59
N TYR A 74 -21.74 -6.22 8.61
CA TYR A 74 -22.23 -6.11 9.99
C TYR A 74 -21.22 -5.42 10.91
N GLN A 75 -20.35 -4.56 10.37
CA GLN A 75 -19.30 -3.89 11.16
C GLN A 75 -19.83 -3.03 12.31
N HIS A 76 -21.12 -2.65 12.27
CA HIS A 76 -21.76 -1.86 13.32
C HIS A 76 -22.35 -2.72 14.44
N ASP A 77 -22.46 -4.03 14.24
CA ASP A 77 -23.06 -4.98 15.19
C ASP A 77 -22.00 -5.67 16.07
N VAL A 78 -20.72 -5.39 15.84
CA VAL A 78 -19.58 -5.91 16.63
C VAL A 78 -19.13 -4.90 17.68
N ASP A 79 -18.28 -5.36 18.62
CA ASP A 79 -17.66 -4.46 19.59
C ASP A 79 -16.81 -3.39 18.89
N GLN A 80 -17.19 -2.13 19.08
CA GLN A 80 -16.58 -1.00 18.36
C GLN A 80 -15.20 -0.61 18.89
N THR A 81 -14.86 -1.03 20.11
CA THR A 81 -13.54 -0.79 20.72
C THR A 81 -12.55 -1.81 20.16
N ASP A 82 -12.93 -3.09 20.18
CA ASP A 82 -12.11 -4.17 19.63
C ASP A 82 -11.93 -4.01 18.11
N LEU A 83 -12.99 -3.61 17.39
CA LEU A 83 -12.90 -3.29 15.97
C LEU A 83 -11.92 -2.14 15.72
N ALA A 84 -12.02 -1.05 16.47
CA ALA A 84 -11.10 0.09 16.32
C ALA A 84 -9.64 -0.33 16.58
N HIS A 85 -9.41 -1.13 17.63
CA HIS A 85 -8.06 -1.60 17.96
C HIS A 85 -7.49 -2.52 16.88
N SER A 86 -8.29 -3.47 16.38
CA SER A 86 -7.91 -4.38 15.32
C SER A 86 -7.57 -3.63 14.02
N LEU A 87 -8.45 -2.72 13.59
CA LEU A 87 -8.23 -1.96 12.36
C LEU A 87 -7.03 -1.02 12.46
N ASN A 88 -6.84 -0.33 13.59
CA ASN A 88 -5.66 0.51 13.80
C ASN A 88 -4.36 -0.32 13.77
N SER A 89 -4.36 -1.51 14.36
CA SER A 89 -3.20 -2.42 14.31
C SER A 89 -2.87 -2.84 12.88
N VAL A 90 -3.88 -3.10 12.05
CA VAL A 90 -3.67 -3.40 10.62
C VAL A 90 -3.07 -2.21 9.89
N VAL A 91 -3.60 -1.00 10.11
CA VAL A 91 -3.08 0.21 9.47
C VAL A 91 -1.64 0.49 9.89
N GLU A 92 -1.33 0.38 11.17
CA GLU A 92 0.04 0.49 11.68
C GLU A 92 0.96 -0.54 11.02
N SER A 93 0.57 -1.81 10.99
CA SER A 93 1.35 -2.88 10.37
C SER A 93 1.66 -2.58 8.89
N VAL A 94 0.64 -2.22 8.11
CA VAL A 94 0.80 -1.93 6.67
C VAL A 94 1.68 -0.68 6.44
N VAL A 95 1.47 0.39 7.20
CA VAL A 95 2.27 1.63 7.06
C VAL A 95 3.75 1.36 7.36
N ASN A 96 4.05 0.61 8.42
CA ASN A 96 5.43 0.30 8.79
C ASN A 96 6.07 -0.73 7.86
N GLN A 97 5.31 -1.72 7.37
CA GLN A 97 5.79 -2.67 6.36
C GLN A 97 6.14 -1.97 5.03
N VAL A 98 5.29 -1.03 4.60
CA VAL A 98 5.55 -0.24 3.39
C VAL A 98 6.67 0.77 3.62
N GLY A 99 6.76 1.38 4.80
CA GLY A 99 7.69 2.45 5.16
C GLY A 99 7.33 3.80 4.53
N VAL A 100 7.80 4.89 5.13
CA VAL A 100 7.30 6.25 4.85
C VAL A 100 8.45 7.19 4.50
N ASP A 101 8.35 7.92 3.39
CA ASP A 101 9.29 9.01 3.09
C ASP A 101 8.93 10.24 3.94
N VAL A 102 9.77 10.55 4.92
CA VAL A 102 9.49 11.61 5.90
C VAL A 102 9.42 13.01 5.25
N ASN A 103 10.05 13.20 4.10
CA ASN A 103 10.10 14.48 3.42
C ASN A 103 8.84 14.77 2.59
N THR A 104 8.01 13.77 2.30
CA THR A 104 6.79 13.93 1.49
C THR A 104 5.52 13.48 2.22
N ALA A 105 5.64 12.68 3.27
CA ALA A 105 4.50 12.16 4.01
C ALA A 105 3.65 13.25 4.66
N SER A 106 2.34 12.99 4.71
CA SER A 106 1.37 13.80 5.45
C SER A 106 1.44 13.51 6.97
N PRO A 107 0.94 14.41 7.82
CA PRO A 107 0.80 14.12 9.25
C PRO A 107 -0.06 12.87 9.52
N ALA A 108 -1.09 12.63 8.70
CA ALA A 108 -1.96 11.46 8.82
C ALA A 108 -1.18 10.16 8.61
N LEU A 109 -0.32 10.09 7.57
CA LEU A 109 0.50 8.90 7.32
C LEU A 109 1.56 8.70 8.41
N LEU A 110 2.24 9.77 8.83
CA LEU A 110 3.26 9.72 9.88
C LEU A 110 2.69 9.29 11.24
N THR A 111 1.41 9.54 11.51
CA THR A 111 0.75 9.15 12.77
C THR A 111 0.82 7.64 13.00
N TYR A 112 0.77 6.84 11.94
CA TYR A 112 0.81 5.38 11.99
C TYR A 112 2.23 4.80 11.93
N VAL A 113 3.27 5.64 11.87
CA VAL A 113 4.66 5.16 12.00
C VAL A 113 4.93 4.82 13.46
N SER A 114 5.53 3.65 13.69
CA SER A 114 5.83 3.15 15.03
C SER A 114 6.58 4.19 15.87
N GLY A 115 6.06 4.50 17.06
CA GLY A 115 6.69 5.47 17.98
C GLY A 115 6.46 6.96 17.67
N ILE A 116 5.69 7.32 16.63
CA ILE A 116 5.41 8.72 16.27
C ILE A 116 4.06 9.19 16.85
N GLY A 117 2.94 8.65 16.37
CA GLY A 117 1.61 9.13 16.76
C GLY A 117 1.31 10.57 16.34
N GLN A 118 0.11 11.07 16.65
CA GLN A 118 -0.42 12.30 16.04
C GLN A 118 0.42 13.55 16.33
N LYS A 119 0.77 13.79 17.61
CA LYS A 119 1.49 15.02 18.00
C LYS A 119 2.90 15.10 17.41
N LEU A 120 3.62 13.97 17.35
CA LEU A 120 4.96 13.97 16.74
C LEU A 120 4.89 14.05 15.23
N ALA A 121 3.86 13.48 14.60
CA ALA A 121 3.64 13.62 13.16
C ALA A 121 3.47 15.09 12.75
N GLU A 122 2.60 15.83 13.46
CA GLU A 122 2.40 17.27 13.24
C GLU A 122 3.70 18.07 13.43
N ARG A 123 4.46 17.79 14.51
CA ARG A 123 5.74 18.47 14.78
C ARG A 123 6.83 18.11 13.77
N THR A 124 6.85 16.89 13.26
CA THR A 124 7.82 16.45 12.25
C THR A 124 7.59 17.21 10.95
N VAL A 125 6.33 17.36 10.55
CA VAL A 125 5.96 18.17 9.38
C VAL A 125 6.25 19.64 9.61
N ALA A 126 5.88 20.22 10.76
CA ALA A 126 6.20 21.61 11.08
C ALA A 126 7.72 21.88 11.04
N TYR A 127 8.53 20.99 11.62
CA TYR A 127 9.98 21.09 11.55
C TYR A 127 10.49 21.07 10.10
N ARG A 128 9.97 20.15 9.28
CA ARG A 128 10.32 20.06 7.85
C ARG A 128 9.95 21.33 7.08
N ASP A 129 8.78 21.89 7.36
CA ASP A 129 8.28 23.07 6.66
C ASP A 129 9.09 24.33 7.06
N GLU A 130 9.56 24.41 8.31
CA GLU A 130 10.39 25.51 8.82
C GLU A 130 11.88 25.39 8.43
N ASN A 131 12.44 24.18 8.44
CA ASN A 131 13.90 23.95 8.32
C ASN A 131 14.30 23.35 6.96
N GLY A 132 13.32 23.05 6.11
CA GLY A 132 13.51 22.32 4.87
C GLY A 132 13.57 20.79 5.05
N PRO A 133 13.79 20.05 3.95
CA PRO A 133 13.77 18.59 3.97
C PRO A 133 14.92 18.01 4.81
N PHE A 134 14.63 16.94 5.54
CA PHE A 134 15.62 16.15 6.26
C PHE A 134 16.64 15.56 5.29
N LYS A 135 17.92 15.68 5.62
CA LYS A 135 19.05 15.11 4.87
C LYS A 135 19.60 13.85 5.49
N SER A 136 19.32 13.58 6.76
CA SER A 136 19.67 12.32 7.40
C SER A 136 18.72 11.99 8.54
N ARG A 137 18.63 10.71 8.91
CA ARG A 137 17.79 10.27 10.05
C ARG A 137 18.21 10.93 11.35
N GLU A 138 19.50 11.20 11.53
CA GLU A 138 20.01 11.91 12.71
C GLU A 138 19.38 13.31 12.90
N GLN A 139 18.95 13.97 11.82
CA GLN A 139 18.26 15.25 11.93
C GLN A 139 16.86 15.13 12.54
N LEU A 140 16.23 13.95 12.50
CA LEU A 140 14.93 13.72 13.12
C LEU A 140 15.00 13.94 14.65
N LYS A 141 16.16 13.69 15.27
CA LYS A 141 16.38 13.94 16.71
C LYS A 141 16.24 15.42 17.09
N LYS A 142 16.22 16.34 16.12
CA LYS A 142 15.99 17.77 16.34
C LYS A 142 14.49 18.12 16.43
N VAL A 143 13.60 17.20 16.06
CA VAL A 143 12.15 17.39 16.18
C VAL A 143 11.76 17.39 17.65
N SER A 144 11.07 18.46 18.08
CA SER A 144 10.67 18.62 19.48
C SER A 144 9.76 17.49 19.98
N GLY A 145 10.21 16.80 21.02
CA GLY A 145 9.51 15.67 21.62
C GLY A 145 9.86 14.30 21.03
N LEU A 146 10.65 14.22 19.95
CA LEU A 146 11.18 12.95 19.47
C LEU A 146 12.37 12.52 20.35
N GLY A 147 12.05 11.82 21.44
CA GLY A 147 13.06 11.29 22.36
C GLY A 147 13.83 10.08 21.79
N PRO A 148 14.90 9.63 22.48
CA PRO A 148 15.73 8.51 22.03
C PRO A 148 14.94 7.23 21.75
N LYS A 149 13.95 6.90 22.60
CA LYS A 149 13.12 5.70 22.41
C LYS A 149 12.18 5.83 21.22
N ALA A 150 11.56 7.00 21.03
CA ALA A 150 10.71 7.25 19.87
C ALA A 150 11.51 7.20 18.56
N PHE A 151 12.74 7.71 18.57
CA PHE A 151 13.66 7.60 17.44
C PHE A 151 14.02 6.13 17.15
N GLU A 152 14.41 5.36 18.18
CA GLU A 152 14.71 3.92 18.04
C GLU A 152 13.52 3.13 17.47
N GLN A 153 12.29 3.44 17.87
CA GLN A 153 11.11 2.74 17.34
C GLN A 153 10.75 3.16 15.90
N SER A 154 11.04 4.41 15.51
CA SER A 154 10.56 4.96 14.23
C SER A 154 11.61 4.95 13.11
N ALA A 155 12.89 5.02 13.44
CA ALA A 155 13.93 5.36 12.46
C ALA A 155 14.00 4.38 11.30
N GLY A 156 13.79 3.09 11.52
CA GLY A 156 13.82 2.06 10.46
C GLY A 156 12.68 2.19 9.44
N PHE A 157 11.57 2.81 9.84
CA PHE A 157 10.37 2.97 9.01
C PHE A 157 10.33 4.32 8.28
N LEU A 158 11.09 5.31 8.77
CA LEU A 158 11.23 6.63 8.15
C LEU A 158 12.38 6.61 7.14
N ARG A 159 12.07 6.84 5.87
CA ARG A 159 13.04 6.88 4.78
C ARG A 159 13.34 8.31 4.38
N ILE A 160 14.58 8.55 3.98
CA ILE A 160 15.04 9.81 3.39
C ILE A 160 15.67 9.47 2.05
N ARG A 161 14.94 9.78 0.98
CA ARG A 161 15.47 9.68 -0.39
C ARG A 161 16.41 10.84 -0.65
N ASP A 162 17.48 10.58 -1.39
CA ASP A 162 18.51 11.57 -1.76
C ASP A 162 19.14 12.29 -0.54
N GLY A 163 19.23 11.59 0.58
CA GLY A 163 19.89 12.04 1.81
C GLY A 163 21.42 12.01 1.71
N SER A 164 22.09 12.53 2.75
CA SER A 164 23.55 12.48 2.85
C SER A 164 24.08 11.06 3.11
N ASN A 165 23.28 10.20 3.76
CA ASN A 165 23.58 8.79 3.96
C ASN A 165 22.65 7.93 3.09
N PRO A 166 23.17 7.20 2.10
CA PRO A 166 22.35 6.33 1.24
C PRO A 166 21.60 5.22 1.98
N LEU A 167 22.07 4.80 3.16
CA LEU A 167 21.37 3.80 3.98
C LEU A 167 20.02 4.32 4.53
N ASP A 168 19.85 5.64 4.64
CA ASP A 168 18.61 6.25 5.12
C ASP A 168 17.44 6.07 4.12
N ALA A 169 17.71 5.68 2.88
CA ALA A 169 16.70 5.30 1.91
C ALA A 169 16.20 3.85 2.08
N SER A 170 16.85 3.05 2.93
CA SER A 170 16.54 1.64 3.14
C SER A 170 15.76 1.38 4.45
N ALA A 171 15.33 0.14 4.69
CA ALA A 171 14.78 -0.28 5.98
C ALA A 171 15.86 -0.66 7.01
N ILE A 172 17.16 -0.56 6.68
CA ILE A 172 18.24 -0.85 7.62
C ILE A 172 18.15 0.15 8.77
N HIS A 173 18.01 -0.34 10.01
CA HIS A 173 17.93 0.52 11.18
C HIS A 173 19.29 1.19 11.46
N PRO A 174 19.34 2.46 11.95
CA PRO A 174 20.60 3.13 12.29
C PRO A 174 21.51 2.35 13.25
N GLU A 175 20.96 1.52 14.13
CA GLU A 175 21.75 0.64 15.02
C GLU A 175 22.62 -0.38 14.25
N SER A 176 22.23 -0.70 13.02
CA SER A 176 22.88 -1.68 12.15
C SER A 176 23.75 -1.04 11.07
N TYR A 177 23.96 0.29 11.09
CA TYR A 177 24.78 0.98 10.07
C TYR A 177 26.23 0.51 10.07
N SER A 178 26.82 0.30 11.26
CA SER A 178 28.18 -0.21 11.38
C SER A 178 28.33 -1.58 10.69
N ILE A 179 27.33 -2.46 10.84
CA ILE A 179 27.32 -3.79 10.20
C ILE A 179 27.19 -3.65 8.68
N ALA A 180 26.24 -2.83 8.21
CA ALA A 180 26.03 -2.60 6.77
C ALA A 180 27.28 -2.00 6.09
N GLU A 181 27.96 -1.06 6.73
CA GLU A 181 29.21 -0.48 6.23
C GLU A 181 30.34 -1.52 6.12
N VAL A 182 30.45 -2.43 7.10
CA VAL A 182 31.43 -3.53 7.04
C VAL A 182 31.08 -4.51 5.92
N VAL A 183 29.81 -4.84 5.72
CA VAL A 183 29.36 -5.69 4.60
C VAL A 183 29.73 -5.08 3.26
N LEU A 184 29.45 -3.79 3.04
CA LEU A 184 29.83 -3.07 1.82
C LEU A 184 31.35 -3.12 1.59
N LYS A 185 32.13 -2.85 2.65
CA LYS A 185 33.60 -2.89 2.59
C LYS A 185 34.13 -4.28 2.23
N ARG A 186 33.59 -5.34 2.82
CA ARG A 186 33.99 -6.74 2.53
C ARG A 186 33.61 -7.16 1.12
N ALA A 187 32.46 -6.71 0.63
CA ALA A 187 32.03 -6.94 -0.74
C ALA A 187 32.80 -6.07 -1.76
N GLY A 188 33.66 -5.14 -1.32
CA GLY A 188 34.46 -4.29 -2.21
C GLY A 188 33.62 -3.26 -2.97
N ILE A 189 32.46 -2.90 -2.44
CA ILE A 189 31.50 -1.96 -3.04
C ILE A 189 31.34 -0.72 -2.16
N THR A 190 30.84 0.35 -2.76
CA THR A 190 30.49 1.58 -2.04
C THR A 190 29.00 1.85 -2.20
N THR A 191 28.47 2.77 -1.40
CA THR A 191 27.08 3.23 -1.54
C THR A 191 26.78 3.95 -2.86
N ARG A 192 27.80 4.20 -3.70
CA ARG A 192 27.67 4.78 -5.06
C ARG A 192 27.71 3.72 -6.17
N SER A 193 27.97 2.46 -5.83
CA SER A 193 27.94 1.35 -6.79
C SER A 193 26.53 1.16 -7.34
N SER A 194 26.42 0.72 -8.60
CA SER A 194 25.10 0.43 -9.18
C SER A 194 24.46 -0.76 -8.48
N GLN A 195 23.13 -0.86 -8.51
CA GLN A 195 22.39 -1.94 -7.86
C GLN A 195 22.82 -3.32 -8.36
N GLU A 196 23.12 -3.45 -9.66
CA GLU A 196 23.65 -4.69 -10.24
C GLU A 196 25.03 -5.05 -9.66
N GLN A 197 25.93 -4.07 -9.50
CA GLN A 197 27.24 -4.31 -8.89
C GLN A 197 27.10 -4.75 -7.43
N VAL A 198 26.18 -4.11 -6.68
CA VAL A 198 25.90 -4.49 -5.30
C VAL A 198 25.38 -5.93 -5.22
N TYR A 199 24.41 -6.28 -6.06
CA TYR A 199 23.87 -7.64 -6.13
C TYR A 199 24.95 -8.70 -6.39
N GLN A 200 25.75 -8.51 -7.45
CA GLN A 200 26.80 -9.47 -7.83
C GLN A 200 27.88 -9.61 -6.74
N ALA A 201 28.27 -8.50 -6.10
CA ALA A 201 29.27 -8.51 -5.05
C ALA A 201 28.77 -9.22 -3.77
N LEU A 202 27.52 -8.99 -3.38
CA LEU A 202 26.91 -9.65 -2.23
C LEU A 202 26.68 -11.14 -2.48
N GLU A 203 26.26 -11.54 -3.69
CA GLU A 203 26.14 -12.95 -4.06
C GLU A 203 27.50 -13.66 -4.05
N LYS A 204 28.57 -13.00 -4.53
CA LYS A 204 29.93 -13.52 -4.43
C LYS A 204 30.35 -13.70 -2.96
N LEU A 205 30.09 -12.71 -2.12
CA LEU A 205 30.40 -12.77 -0.68
C LEU A 205 29.69 -13.94 0.01
N ARG A 206 28.41 -14.19 -0.32
CA ARG A 206 27.63 -15.33 0.20
C ARG A 206 28.17 -16.69 -0.25
N LYS A 207 28.69 -16.77 -1.48
CA LYS A 207 29.31 -18.01 -2.00
C LYS A 207 30.64 -18.30 -1.33
N GLU A 208 31.45 -17.28 -1.09
CA GLU A 208 32.74 -17.41 -0.41
C GLU A 208 32.57 -17.70 1.08
N LYS A 209 31.51 -17.16 1.69
CA LYS A 209 31.25 -17.31 3.12
C LYS A 209 29.76 -17.48 3.42
N PRO A 210 29.38 -18.64 4.00
CA PRO A 210 28.01 -18.84 4.49
C PRO A 210 27.58 -17.74 5.46
N ILE A 211 26.28 -17.42 5.42
CA ILE A 211 25.71 -16.29 6.17
C ILE A 211 25.88 -16.45 7.68
N GLU A 212 25.87 -17.69 8.18
CA GLU A 212 26.03 -18.02 9.60
C GLU A 212 27.43 -17.62 10.11
N LYS A 213 28.48 -17.95 9.35
CA LYS A 213 29.86 -17.56 9.70
C LYS A 213 30.07 -16.06 9.61
N LEU A 214 29.42 -15.42 8.63
CA LEU A 214 29.50 -13.97 8.49
C LEU A 214 28.77 -13.26 9.64
N SER A 215 27.63 -13.80 10.06
CA SER A 215 26.84 -13.34 11.21
C SER A 215 27.65 -13.41 12.52
N GLU A 216 28.32 -14.53 12.80
CA GLU A 216 29.18 -14.70 13.98
C GLU A 216 30.32 -13.67 14.02
N GLU A 217 30.98 -13.42 12.88
CA GLU A 217 32.10 -12.47 12.81
C GLU A 217 31.68 -11.01 12.94
N LEU A 218 30.47 -10.68 12.48
CA LEU A 218 29.94 -9.32 12.53
C LEU A 218 29.19 -9.05 13.84
N GLY A 219 28.95 -10.07 14.67
CA GLY A 219 28.16 -9.94 15.89
C GLY A 219 26.69 -9.58 15.62
N ALA A 220 26.17 -9.95 14.45
CA ALA A 220 24.81 -9.67 14.01
C ALA A 220 23.99 -10.96 13.98
N GLY A 221 22.70 -10.93 14.32
CA GLY A 221 21.83 -12.09 14.12
C GLY A 221 21.70 -12.45 12.63
N VAL A 222 21.56 -13.73 12.31
CA VAL A 222 21.38 -14.19 10.92
C VAL A 222 20.20 -13.49 10.22
N PRO A 223 19.00 -13.34 10.84
CA PRO A 223 17.90 -12.62 10.20
C PRO A 223 18.26 -11.17 9.87
N THR A 224 18.84 -10.44 10.83
CA THR A 224 19.28 -9.05 10.63
C THR A 224 20.27 -8.92 9.48
N LEU A 225 21.22 -9.85 9.38
CA LEU A 225 22.19 -9.82 8.29
C LEU A 225 21.54 -10.11 6.93
N LEU A 226 20.59 -11.05 6.86
CA LEU A 226 19.83 -11.30 5.64
C LEU A 226 19.02 -10.07 5.20
N ASP A 227 18.36 -9.40 6.15
CA ASP A 227 17.60 -8.17 5.88
C ASP A 227 18.52 -7.05 5.38
N ILE A 228 19.70 -6.88 5.98
CA ILE A 228 20.72 -5.94 5.51
C ILE A 228 21.11 -6.25 4.06
N PHE A 229 21.38 -7.53 3.74
CA PHE A 229 21.74 -7.92 2.37
C PHE A 229 20.62 -7.58 1.39
N GLU A 230 19.37 -7.92 1.70
CA GLU A 230 18.22 -7.59 0.84
C GLU A 230 18.09 -6.07 0.64
N GLN A 231 18.18 -5.30 1.72
CA GLN A 231 18.05 -3.85 1.68
C GLN A 231 19.21 -3.14 0.97
N LEU A 232 20.42 -3.72 0.98
CA LEU A 232 21.53 -3.20 0.18
C LEU A 232 21.30 -3.42 -1.32
N VAL A 233 20.69 -4.55 -1.71
CA VAL A 233 20.36 -4.83 -3.12
C VAL A 233 19.18 -3.98 -3.60
N ARG A 234 18.13 -3.86 -2.79
CA ARG A 234 16.88 -3.15 -3.12
C ARG A 234 16.49 -2.20 -1.99
N PRO A 235 17.20 -1.06 -1.82
CA PRO A 235 16.95 -0.15 -0.72
C PRO A 235 15.55 0.43 -0.79
N GLY A 236 14.77 0.23 0.28
CA GLY A 236 13.44 0.81 0.39
C GLY A 236 12.45 0.25 -0.62
N ARG A 237 12.65 -1.00 -1.07
CA ARG A 237 11.69 -1.74 -1.91
C ARG A 237 10.29 -1.62 -1.31
N ASP A 238 9.35 -1.19 -2.13
CA ASP A 238 7.94 -1.14 -1.75
C ASP A 238 7.34 -2.54 -1.94
N PRO A 239 6.87 -3.22 -0.87
CA PRO A 239 6.31 -4.57 -0.97
C PRO A 239 5.04 -4.61 -1.84
N ARG A 240 4.39 -3.46 -2.08
CA ARG A 240 3.20 -3.37 -2.92
C ARG A 240 3.51 -3.53 -4.41
N GLN A 241 4.78 -3.39 -4.82
CA GLN A 241 5.19 -3.59 -6.22
C GLN A 241 5.06 -5.05 -6.67
N ASP A 242 5.00 -5.99 -5.73
CA ASP A 242 4.80 -7.40 -6.02
C ASP A 242 3.30 -7.76 -6.17
N LEU A 243 2.39 -6.81 -5.92
CA LEU A 243 0.94 -7.02 -6.02
C LEU A 243 0.44 -6.87 -7.48
N PRO A 244 -0.67 -7.53 -7.84
CA PRO A 244 -1.30 -7.36 -9.14
C PRO A 244 -1.67 -5.90 -9.42
N LEU A 245 -1.40 -5.44 -10.64
CA LEU A 245 -1.79 -4.10 -11.09
C LEU A 245 -3.31 -3.96 -11.17
N PRO A 246 -3.85 -2.74 -10.94
CA PRO A 246 -5.28 -2.50 -11.08
C PRO A 246 -5.75 -2.74 -12.52
N ILE A 247 -7.00 -3.17 -12.67
CA ILE A 247 -7.59 -3.43 -13.98
C ILE A 247 -7.92 -2.10 -14.66
N LEU A 248 -7.18 -1.77 -15.71
CA LEU A 248 -7.48 -0.66 -16.61
C LEU A 248 -8.46 -1.11 -17.68
N ARG A 249 -9.57 -0.40 -17.83
CA ARG A 249 -10.66 -0.72 -18.76
C ARG A 249 -10.83 0.38 -19.80
N SER A 250 -11.43 0.04 -20.94
CA SER A 250 -11.69 0.99 -22.04
C SER A 250 -13.09 0.87 -22.68
N ASP A 251 -13.79 -0.22 -22.42
CA ASP A 251 -14.71 -0.81 -23.40
C ASP A 251 -16.04 -1.34 -22.83
N ILE A 252 -16.08 -1.92 -21.62
CA ILE A 252 -17.27 -2.67 -21.15
C ILE A 252 -17.94 -2.00 -19.94
N LEU A 253 -19.25 -1.72 -20.04
CA LEU A 253 -19.99 -1.05 -18.96
C LEU A 253 -21.42 -1.52 -18.73
N LYS A 254 -22.10 -2.08 -19.74
CA LYS A 254 -23.53 -2.39 -19.61
C LYS A 254 -23.75 -3.88 -19.51
N MET A 255 -24.79 -4.23 -18.74
CA MET A 255 -25.27 -5.59 -18.64
C MET A 255 -25.72 -6.16 -19.99
N GLU A 256 -26.18 -5.29 -20.90
CA GLU A 256 -26.57 -5.61 -22.27
C GLU A 256 -25.41 -6.12 -23.14
N ASP A 257 -24.18 -5.71 -22.84
CA ASP A 257 -22.99 -6.09 -23.59
C ASP A 257 -22.44 -7.47 -23.16
N LEU A 258 -23.00 -8.03 -22.09
CA LEU A 258 -22.54 -9.29 -21.50
C LEU A 258 -23.17 -10.49 -22.19
N THR A 259 -22.34 -11.37 -22.75
CA THR A 259 -22.76 -12.63 -23.33
C THR A 259 -22.24 -13.83 -22.51
N PRO A 260 -23.04 -14.90 -22.31
CA PRO A 260 -22.53 -16.14 -21.76
C PRO A 260 -21.30 -16.65 -22.51
N GLY A 261 -20.30 -17.15 -21.78
CA GLY A 261 -19.00 -17.59 -22.33
C GLY A 261 -17.94 -16.48 -22.42
N MET A 262 -18.29 -15.21 -22.17
CA MET A 262 -17.31 -14.12 -22.15
C MET A 262 -16.42 -14.24 -20.91
N CYS A 263 -15.10 -14.22 -21.11
CA CYS A 263 -14.11 -14.18 -20.03
C CYS A 263 -13.72 -12.74 -19.72
N LEU A 264 -13.78 -12.37 -18.44
CA LEU A 264 -13.47 -11.04 -17.94
C LEU A 264 -12.60 -11.16 -16.70
N LYS A 265 -11.76 -10.16 -16.47
CA LYS A 265 -11.16 -9.95 -15.13
C LYS A 265 -12.14 -9.21 -14.25
N GLY A 266 -12.29 -9.69 -13.03
CA GLY A 266 -13.11 -9.04 -12.01
C GLY A 266 -12.42 -8.96 -10.67
N THR A 267 -12.90 -8.04 -9.83
CA THR A 267 -12.38 -7.84 -8.47
C THR A 267 -13.41 -8.30 -7.46
N VAL A 268 -13.02 -9.17 -6.53
CA VAL A 268 -13.90 -9.64 -5.46
C VAL A 268 -14.26 -8.47 -4.54
N ARG A 269 -15.53 -8.10 -4.48
CA ARG A 269 -16.04 -7.03 -3.60
C ARG A 269 -16.51 -7.55 -2.25
N ASN A 270 -17.00 -8.79 -2.20
CA ASN A 270 -17.51 -9.38 -0.97
C ASN A 270 -17.42 -10.90 -1.01
N VAL A 271 -17.18 -11.53 0.14
CA VAL A 271 -17.09 -12.98 0.30
C VAL A 271 -18.15 -13.42 1.30
N VAL A 272 -18.92 -14.44 0.95
CA VAL A 272 -20.00 -15.02 1.77
C VAL A 272 -19.87 -16.54 1.77
N ASP A 273 -20.54 -17.23 2.71
CA ASP A 273 -20.40 -18.68 2.89
C ASP A 273 -20.74 -19.51 1.64
N PHE A 274 -21.57 -18.97 0.74
CA PHE A 274 -22.01 -19.64 -0.49
C PHE A 274 -21.27 -19.18 -1.75
N GLY A 275 -20.35 -18.22 -1.66
CA GLY A 275 -19.61 -17.73 -2.83
C GLY A 275 -19.01 -16.34 -2.66
N ALA A 276 -18.72 -15.68 -3.76
CA ALA A 276 -18.16 -14.33 -3.77
C ALA A 276 -18.88 -13.44 -4.79
N PHE A 277 -19.02 -12.17 -4.45
CA PHE A 277 -19.51 -11.14 -5.35
C PHE A 277 -18.32 -10.47 -6.02
N VAL A 278 -18.32 -10.49 -7.34
CA VAL A 278 -17.20 -10.05 -8.18
C VAL A 278 -17.66 -8.92 -9.09
N ASP A 279 -16.94 -7.81 -9.02
CA ASP A 279 -17.12 -6.69 -9.93
C ASP A 279 -16.40 -6.95 -11.24
N ILE A 280 -17.18 -7.09 -12.31
CA ILE A 280 -16.69 -7.31 -13.67
C ILE A 280 -16.70 -6.03 -14.52
N GLY A 281 -16.92 -4.86 -13.92
CA GLY A 281 -16.92 -3.57 -14.60
C GLY A 281 -18.30 -3.05 -15.02
N VAL A 282 -19.37 -3.70 -14.57
CA VAL A 282 -20.76 -3.24 -14.77
C VAL A 282 -21.37 -2.83 -13.43
N LYS A 283 -22.54 -2.19 -13.47
CA LYS A 283 -23.20 -1.67 -12.25
C LYS A 283 -23.57 -2.76 -11.22
N GLN A 284 -23.79 -3.99 -11.69
CA GLN A 284 -24.18 -5.12 -10.88
C GLN A 284 -23.02 -6.10 -10.70
N ASP A 285 -22.79 -6.54 -9.47
CA ASP A 285 -21.81 -7.59 -9.18
C ASP A 285 -22.30 -8.94 -9.70
N GLY A 286 -21.37 -9.74 -10.21
CA GLY A 286 -21.61 -11.14 -10.54
C GLY A 286 -21.37 -12.03 -9.34
N LEU A 287 -22.22 -13.05 -9.18
CA LEU A 287 -22.07 -14.05 -8.13
C LEU A 287 -21.24 -15.22 -8.68
N LEU A 288 -20.08 -15.44 -8.08
CA LEU A 288 -19.27 -16.65 -8.23
C LEU A 288 -19.63 -17.61 -7.09
N HIS A 289 -20.48 -18.61 -7.38
CA HIS A 289 -20.90 -19.58 -6.38
C HIS A 289 -19.74 -20.53 -6.02
N ARG A 290 -19.66 -20.98 -4.77
CA ARG A 290 -18.57 -21.87 -4.28
C ARG A 290 -18.38 -23.14 -5.11
N SER A 291 -19.46 -23.65 -5.72
CA SER A 291 -19.39 -24.86 -6.57
C SER A 291 -18.67 -24.62 -7.90
N GLN A 292 -18.45 -23.36 -8.27
CA GLN A 292 -17.73 -22.95 -9.48
C GLN A 292 -16.26 -22.62 -9.19
N LEU A 293 -15.83 -22.66 -7.92
CA LEU A 293 -14.44 -22.53 -7.54
C LEU A 293 -13.76 -23.91 -7.55
N PRO A 294 -12.50 -24.02 -7.98
CA PRO A 294 -11.75 -25.25 -7.86
C PRO A 294 -11.65 -25.71 -6.40
N PRO A 295 -11.65 -27.03 -6.12
CA PRO A 295 -11.52 -27.55 -4.76
C PRO A 295 -10.27 -27.00 -4.06
N GLY A 296 -10.44 -26.47 -2.86
CA GLY A 296 -9.34 -25.91 -2.05
C GLY A 296 -8.95 -24.47 -2.38
N VAL A 297 -9.55 -23.84 -3.40
CA VAL A 297 -9.34 -22.41 -3.68
C VAL A 297 -10.27 -21.57 -2.82
N THR A 298 -9.68 -20.67 -2.04
CA THR A 298 -10.39 -19.62 -1.32
C THR A 298 -10.14 -18.29 -2.02
N VAL A 299 -11.18 -17.45 -2.04
CA VAL A 299 -11.11 -16.08 -2.57
C VAL A 299 -11.20 -15.09 -1.41
N GLN A 300 -10.44 -14.02 -1.51
CA GLN A 300 -10.40 -12.94 -0.53
C GLN A 300 -10.96 -11.66 -1.13
N LEU A 301 -11.40 -10.76 -0.25
CA LEU A 301 -11.85 -9.44 -0.66
C LEU A 301 -10.71 -8.67 -1.31
N GLY A 302 -10.95 -8.12 -2.50
CA GLY A 302 -9.96 -7.41 -3.30
C GLY A 302 -9.21 -8.27 -4.32
N ASP A 303 -9.35 -9.61 -4.29
CA ASP A 303 -8.69 -10.48 -5.25
C ASP A 303 -9.12 -10.14 -6.69
N ILE A 304 -8.12 -10.09 -7.59
CA ILE A 304 -8.34 -9.97 -9.03
C ILE A 304 -8.35 -11.38 -9.62
N ILE A 305 -9.50 -11.81 -10.13
CA ILE A 305 -9.70 -13.15 -10.67
C ILE A 305 -10.24 -13.10 -12.10
N ASP A 306 -9.84 -14.07 -12.90
CA ASP A 306 -10.45 -14.34 -14.20
C ASP A 306 -11.77 -15.10 -13.98
N VAL A 307 -12.85 -14.61 -14.59
CA VAL A 307 -14.19 -15.18 -14.49
C VAL A 307 -14.83 -15.31 -15.86
N GLU A 308 -15.61 -16.36 -16.06
CA GLU A 308 -16.43 -16.57 -17.26
C GLU A 308 -17.91 -16.36 -16.91
N ILE A 309 -18.62 -15.65 -17.79
CA ILE A 309 -20.06 -15.42 -17.63
C ILE A 309 -20.81 -16.72 -17.90
N LEU A 310 -21.43 -17.28 -16.86
CA LEU A 310 -22.26 -18.47 -16.98
C LEU A 310 -23.67 -18.11 -17.46
N LYS A 311 -24.28 -17.08 -16.87
CA LYS A 311 -25.65 -16.64 -17.18
C LYS A 311 -25.85 -15.18 -16.85
N VAL A 312 -26.60 -14.47 -17.69
CA VAL A 312 -27.03 -13.07 -17.48
C VAL A 312 -28.56 -13.04 -17.42
N GLU A 313 -29.11 -12.49 -16.33
CA GLU A 313 -30.55 -12.30 -16.15
C GLU A 313 -30.84 -10.79 -16.01
N ALA A 314 -30.92 -10.09 -17.14
CA ALA A 314 -31.06 -8.62 -17.19
C ALA A 314 -32.30 -8.11 -16.44
N GLU A 315 -33.44 -8.80 -16.57
CA GLU A 315 -34.69 -8.43 -15.89
C GLU A 315 -34.59 -8.46 -14.37
N ARG A 316 -33.70 -9.31 -13.82
CA ARG A 316 -33.50 -9.49 -12.39
C ARG A 316 -32.24 -8.79 -11.87
N GLY A 317 -31.45 -8.19 -12.76
CA GLY A 317 -30.14 -7.62 -12.41
C GLY A 317 -29.17 -8.63 -11.81
N ARG A 318 -29.19 -9.89 -12.28
CA ARG A 318 -28.30 -10.96 -11.77
C ARG A 318 -27.33 -11.44 -12.84
N ILE A 319 -26.08 -11.67 -12.43
CA ILE A 319 -25.02 -12.22 -13.27
C ILE A 319 -24.44 -13.41 -12.52
N SER A 320 -24.41 -14.58 -13.15
CA SER A 320 -23.78 -15.78 -12.61
C SER A 320 -22.43 -15.97 -13.27
N LEU A 321 -21.41 -16.20 -12.46
CA LEU A 321 -20.02 -16.37 -12.87
C LEU A 321 -19.54 -17.78 -12.54
N LYS A 322 -18.56 -18.25 -13.30
CA LYS A 322 -17.75 -19.43 -12.99
C LYS A 322 -16.27 -19.15 -13.22
N VAL A 323 -15.38 -19.97 -12.68
CA VAL A 323 -13.96 -19.93 -13.05
C VAL A 323 -13.81 -20.49 -14.48
N PRO A 324 -13.03 -19.84 -15.36
CA PRO A 324 -12.74 -20.37 -16.69
C PRO A 324 -12.08 -21.75 -16.60
N ASN A 325 -12.38 -22.62 -17.56
CA ASN A 325 -11.72 -23.94 -17.67
C ASN A 325 -10.25 -23.81 -18.08
#